data_AF-V6SJ31-F1
#
_entry.id   AF-V6SJ31-F1
#
_cell.length_a   1.000
_cell.length_b   1.000
_cell.length_c   1.000
_cell.angle_alpha   90.00
_cell.angle_beta   90.00
_cell.angle_gamma   90.00
#
_symmetry.space_group_name_H-M   'P 1'
#
loop_
_entity.id
_entity.type
_entity.pdbx_description
1 polymer ?
#
loop_
_entity_poly.entity_id
_entity_poly.type
_entity_poly.pdbx_seq_one_letter_code
_entity_poly.pdbx_strand_id
1 'polypeptide(L)'
;MKTIFTILILISNLTLYSQENKAVGDYLLSIKTNESDLKEWKLTLNENGTFFFHYYSNVKFEIPSERNIYGKGKWTMKNNVISFYSDKQKDLDEKHTLNFNNSKARFVIKSPRDKTDKIVKTRLHFLESEIFWMKGTELFKI
;
A
#
# COMPACT_ATOMS: atom_id res chain seq x y z
N MET A 1 38.98 15.09 23.89
CA MET A 1 37.89 15.97 23.42
C MET A 1 37.51 15.73 21.96
N LYS A 2 38.47 15.66 21.02
CA LYS A 2 38.18 15.41 19.59
C LYS A 2 37.40 14.11 19.32
N THR A 3 37.78 13.01 19.96
CA THR A 3 37.13 11.69 19.82
C THR A 3 35.69 11.64 20.32
N ILE A 4 35.40 12.32 21.43
CA ILE A 4 34.05 12.41 22.00
C ILE A 4 33.11 13.18 21.06
N PHE A 5 33.63 14.25 20.44
CA PHE A 5 32.88 15.04 19.47
C PHE A 5 32.55 14.22 18.20
N THR A 6 33.49 13.39 17.73
CA THR A 6 33.25 12.49 16.59
C THR A 6 32.21 11.42 16.91
N ILE A 7 32.22 10.85 18.12
CA ILE A 7 31.23 9.87 18.57
C ILE A 7 29.84 10.50 18.67
N LEU A 8 29.73 11.74 19.16
CA LEU A 8 28.46 12.45 19.27
C LEU A 8 27.83 12.75 17.89
N ILE A 9 28.65 13.11 16.90
CA ILE A 9 28.22 13.30 15.50
C ILE A 9 27.79 11.96 14.88
N LEU A 10 28.44 10.85 15.23
CA LEU A 10 28.07 9.53 14.71
C LEU A 10 26.71 9.08 15.26
N ILE A 11 26.43 9.32 16.55
CA ILE A 11 25.17 8.93 17.21
C ILE A 11 23.99 9.78 16.72
N SER A 12 24.18 11.07 16.43
CA SER A 12 23.09 11.94 15.96
C SER A 12 22.58 11.59 14.56
N ASN A 13 23.40 10.95 13.71
CA ASN A 13 22.96 10.47 12.40
C ASN A 13 22.13 9.17 12.48
N LEU A 14 22.25 8.41 13.57
CA LEU A 14 21.52 7.14 13.74
C LEU A 14 20.04 7.35 14.15
N THR A 15 19.70 8.50 14.73
CA THR A 15 18.33 8.77 15.24
C THR A 15 17.35 9.26 14.18
N LEU A 16 17.81 9.54 12.95
CA LEU A 16 16.97 10.10 11.87
C LEU A 16 16.04 9.06 11.21
N TYR A 17 16.19 7.76 11.50
CA TYR A 17 15.42 6.68 10.85
C TYR A 17 14.34 6.03 11.73
N SER A 18 14.07 6.56 12.94
CA SER A 18 13.26 5.85 13.94
C SER A 18 11.73 6.03 13.84
N GLN A 19 11.20 6.83 12.91
CA GLN A 19 9.74 6.95 12.77
C GLN A 19 9.21 5.89 11.81
N GLU A 20 8.87 4.71 12.35
CA GLU A 20 8.15 3.68 11.62
C GLU A 20 6.84 4.26 11.08
N ASN A 21 6.68 4.25 9.77
CA ASN A 21 5.45 4.71 9.16
C ASN A 21 4.37 3.65 9.41
N LYS A 22 3.38 3.97 10.25
CA LYS A 22 2.28 3.06 10.64
C LYS A 22 1.51 2.44 9.46
N ALA A 23 1.60 3.05 8.28
CA ALA A 23 1.00 2.53 7.06
C ALA A 23 1.81 1.40 6.39
N VAL A 24 3.07 1.18 6.75
CA VAL A 24 3.86 0.03 6.25
C VAL A 24 3.16 -1.28 6.58
N GLY A 25 3.21 -2.24 5.65
CA GLY A 25 2.67 -3.58 5.80
C GLY A 25 1.85 -4.05 4.61
N ASP A 26 1.22 -5.22 4.79
CA ASP A 26 0.41 -5.87 3.78
C ASP A 26 -1.09 -5.56 3.96
N TYR A 27 -1.77 -5.38 2.84
CA TYR A 27 -3.18 -5.09 2.76
C TYR A 27 -3.88 -6.02 1.79
N LEU A 28 -5.10 -6.41 2.12
CA LEU A 28 -5.87 -7.39 1.38
C LEU A 28 -7.34 -6.97 1.27
N LEU A 29 -7.90 -7.19 0.09
CA LEU A 29 -9.32 -7.38 -0.14
C LEU A 29 -9.48 -8.71 -0.87
N SER A 30 -10.35 -9.58 -0.38
CA SER A 30 -10.65 -10.86 -1.03
C SER A 30 -12.16 -11.02 -1.10
N ILE A 31 -12.65 -11.25 -2.31
CA ILE A 31 -14.07 -11.45 -2.62
C ILE A 31 -14.20 -12.86 -3.20
N LYS A 32 -14.95 -13.71 -2.50
CA LYS A 32 -15.22 -15.07 -2.92
C LYS A 32 -16.72 -15.27 -3.11
N THR A 33 -17.12 -15.83 -4.25
CA THR A 33 -18.51 -16.23 -4.49
C THR A 33 -18.73 -17.69 -4.08
N ASN A 34 -20.00 -18.07 -3.89
CA ASN A 34 -20.37 -19.46 -3.58
C ASN A 34 -20.00 -20.42 -4.73
N GLU A 35 -19.86 -19.91 -5.95
CA GLU A 35 -19.52 -20.68 -7.16
C GLU A 35 -18.01 -20.86 -7.37
N SER A 36 -17.21 -20.53 -6.33
CA SER A 36 -15.75 -20.57 -6.26
C SER A 36 -15.00 -19.50 -7.06
N ASP A 37 -15.70 -18.47 -7.56
CA ASP A 37 -15.00 -17.33 -8.13
C ASP A 37 -14.28 -16.55 -7.03
N LEU A 38 -13.08 -16.07 -7.36
CA LEU A 38 -12.20 -15.37 -6.45
C LEU A 38 -11.67 -14.11 -7.13
N LYS A 39 -11.74 -12.97 -6.43
CA LYS A 39 -11.07 -11.73 -6.79
C LYS A 39 -10.31 -11.23 -5.56
N GLU A 40 -9.01 -11.02 -5.71
CA GLU A 40 -8.12 -10.66 -4.63
C GLU A 40 -7.24 -9.48 -5.02
N TRP A 41 -7.15 -8.51 -4.12
CA TRP A 41 -6.31 -7.33 -4.23
C TRP A 41 -5.33 -7.35 -3.07
N LYS A 42 -4.05 -7.57 -3.38
CA LYS A 42 -2.96 -7.53 -2.43
C LYS A 42 -2.09 -6.30 -2.68
N LEU A 43 -1.83 -5.52 -1.64
CA LEU A 43 -0.95 -4.35 -1.68
C LEU A 43 0.04 -4.40 -0.51
N THR A 44 1.32 -4.31 -0.83
CA THR A 44 2.40 -4.24 0.16
C THR A 44 3.00 -2.84 0.12
N LEU A 45 3.04 -2.16 1.27
CA LEU A 45 3.74 -0.89 1.46
C LEU A 45 5.04 -1.13 2.22
N ASN A 46 6.18 -1.00 1.54
CA ASN A 46 7.50 -1.22 2.13
C ASN A 46 8.02 0.02 2.86
N GLU A 47 8.84 -0.19 3.90
CA GLU A 47 9.47 0.89 4.69
C GLU A 47 10.34 1.84 3.85
N ASN A 48 10.97 1.33 2.79
CA ASN A 48 11.81 2.11 1.88
C ASN A 48 11.02 3.03 0.93
N GLY A 49 9.70 3.14 1.10
CA GLY A 49 8.82 3.97 0.28
C GLY A 49 8.48 3.36 -1.08
N THR A 50 8.69 2.06 -1.27
CA THR A 50 8.21 1.32 -2.46
C THR A 50 6.94 0.53 -2.16
N PHE A 51 6.15 0.23 -3.18
CA PHE A 51 4.98 -0.63 -3.05
C PHE A 51 4.94 -1.70 -4.13
N PHE A 52 4.26 -2.80 -3.82
CA PHE A 52 3.89 -3.83 -4.77
C PHE A 52 2.39 -4.10 -4.69
N PHE A 53 1.76 -4.21 -5.85
CA PHE A 53 0.34 -4.49 -5.97
C PHE A 53 0.14 -5.71 -6.87
N HIS A 54 -0.75 -6.61 -6.45
CA HIS A 54 -1.16 -7.78 -7.20
C HIS A 54 -2.68 -7.90 -7.14
N TYR A 55 -3.30 -7.90 -8.31
CA TYR A 55 -4.67 -8.31 -8.50
C TYR A 55 -4.69 -9.72 -9.09
N TYR A 56 -5.36 -10.62 -8.39
CA TYR A 56 -5.65 -11.98 -8.83
C TYR A 56 -7.15 -12.12 -9.04
N SER A 57 -7.56 -12.71 -10.16
CA SER A 57 -8.92 -13.21 -10.30
C SER A 57 -8.98 -14.57 -10.94
N ASN A 58 -9.87 -15.41 -10.43
CA ASN A 58 -10.23 -16.68 -11.02
C ASN A 58 -11.75 -16.77 -11.06
N VAL A 59 -12.33 -16.64 -12.26
CA VAL A 59 -13.76 -16.64 -12.50
C VAL A 59 -14.06 -17.68 -13.56
N LYS A 60 -14.87 -18.69 -13.23
CA LYS A 60 -15.01 -19.92 -14.05
C LYS A 60 -15.48 -19.67 -15.48
N PHE A 61 -16.27 -18.63 -15.70
CA PHE A 61 -16.90 -18.33 -16.99
C PHE A 61 -16.33 -17.06 -17.67
N GLU A 62 -15.27 -16.46 -17.12
CA GLU A 62 -14.49 -15.43 -17.83
C GLU A 62 -13.44 -16.09 -18.73
N ILE A 63 -13.08 -15.45 -19.85
CA ILE A 63 -11.96 -15.88 -20.71
C ILE A 63 -10.92 -14.74 -20.74
N PRO A 64 -9.68 -14.97 -20.28
CA PRO A 64 -9.23 -16.14 -19.54
C PRO A 64 -9.89 -16.21 -18.15
N SER A 65 -10.10 -17.44 -17.65
CA SER A 65 -10.71 -17.65 -16.34
C SER A 65 -9.82 -17.14 -15.22
N GLU A 66 -8.52 -17.32 -15.37
CA GLU A 66 -7.51 -16.79 -14.46
C GLU A 66 -6.86 -15.53 -15.04
N ARG A 67 -6.71 -14.52 -14.20
CA ARG A 67 -6.03 -13.26 -14.53
C ARG A 67 -5.13 -12.83 -13.38
N ASN A 68 -3.92 -12.44 -13.73
CA ASN A 68 -2.96 -11.83 -12.83
C ASN A 68 -2.57 -10.46 -13.40
N ILE A 69 -2.68 -9.41 -12.59
CA ILE A 69 -2.27 -8.07 -12.98
C ILE A 69 -1.45 -7.45 -11.85
N TYR A 70 -0.32 -6.85 -12.18
CA TYR A 70 0.63 -6.33 -11.20
C TYR A 70 0.86 -4.84 -11.38
N GLY A 71 1.20 -4.17 -10.28
CA GLY A 71 1.68 -2.79 -10.26
C GLY A 71 2.81 -2.65 -9.24
N LYS A 72 3.70 -1.71 -9.47
CA LYS A 72 4.76 -1.34 -8.52
C LYS A 72 5.06 0.15 -8.63
N GLY A 73 5.83 0.64 -7.67
CA GLY A 73 6.33 2.00 -7.70
C GLY A 73 6.67 2.52 -6.31
N LYS A 74 6.48 3.81 -6.11
CA LYS A 74 6.75 4.51 -4.85
C LYS A 74 5.48 5.01 -4.19
N TRP A 75 5.55 5.15 -2.88
CA TRP A 75 4.49 5.76 -2.10
C TRP A 75 5.05 6.74 -1.08
N THR A 76 4.24 7.71 -0.71
CA THR A 76 4.52 8.66 0.37
C THR A 76 3.25 8.85 1.19
N MET A 77 3.38 9.29 2.44
CA MET A 77 2.23 9.57 3.29
C MET A 77 2.33 10.96 3.90
N LYS A 78 1.24 11.73 3.78
CA LYS A 78 1.07 13.04 4.43
C LYS A 78 -0.35 13.15 4.95
N ASN A 79 -0.53 13.54 6.22
CA ASN A 79 -1.85 13.73 6.84
C ASN A 79 -2.79 12.53 6.65
N ASN A 80 -2.28 11.30 6.82
CA ASN A 80 -3.01 10.05 6.59
C ASN A 80 -3.54 9.85 5.16
N VAL A 81 -2.99 10.56 4.18
CA VAL A 81 -3.20 10.31 2.76
C VAL A 81 -1.92 9.75 2.17
N ILE A 82 -2.03 8.57 1.60
CA ILE A 82 -1.00 7.89 0.83
C ILE A 82 -1.13 8.32 -0.62
N SER A 83 -0.04 8.81 -1.20
CA SER A 83 0.06 9.12 -2.62
C SER A 83 0.96 8.08 -3.28
N PHE A 84 0.47 7.50 -4.37
CA PHE A 84 1.20 6.52 -5.17
C PHE A 84 1.79 7.16 -6.42
N TYR A 85 2.95 6.67 -6.82
CA TYR A 85 3.67 7.10 -8.02
C TYR A 85 4.22 5.86 -8.72
N SER A 86 3.93 5.72 -10.01
CA SER A 86 4.51 4.71 -10.89
C SER A 86 5.20 5.42 -12.05
N ASP A 87 6.51 5.24 -12.16
CA ASP A 87 7.30 5.73 -13.28
C ASP A 87 7.08 4.83 -14.50
N LYS A 88 6.61 5.40 -15.62
CA LYS A 88 6.33 4.63 -16.84
C LYS A 88 7.55 3.92 -17.42
N GLN A 89 8.77 4.38 -17.16
CA GLN A 89 9.99 3.79 -17.70
C GLN A 89 10.64 2.77 -16.75
N LYS A 90 10.42 2.92 -15.44
CA LYS A 90 11.09 2.08 -14.42
C LYS A 90 10.17 1.08 -13.74
N ASP A 91 8.91 1.48 -13.55
CA ASP A 91 7.95 0.73 -12.75
C ASP A 91 6.97 -0.07 -13.62
N LEU A 92 6.81 0.31 -14.89
CA LEU A 92 5.99 -0.43 -15.85
C LEU A 92 6.86 -1.32 -16.74
N ASP A 93 6.48 -2.60 -16.83
CA ASP A 93 7.13 -3.61 -17.65
C ASP A 93 6.09 -4.65 -18.13
N GLU A 94 6.52 -5.71 -18.83
CA GLU A 94 5.61 -6.76 -19.33
C GLU A 94 4.77 -7.42 -18.24
N LYS A 95 5.27 -7.47 -16.99
CA LYS A 95 4.58 -8.05 -15.85
C LYS A 95 3.79 -6.99 -15.06
N HIS A 96 4.36 -5.82 -14.84
CA HIS A 96 3.81 -4.73 -14.05
C HIS A 96 3.12 -3.72 -14.96
N THR A 97 1.85 -3.94 -15.26
CA THR A 97 1.10 -3.14 -16.24
C THR A 97 0.22 -2.07 -15.61
N LEU A 98 -0.04 -2.13 -14.29
CA LEU A 98 -0.88 -1.16 -13.61
C LEU A 98 -0.13 0.12 -13.26
N ASN A 99 -0.60 1.22 -13.84
CA ASN A 99 -0.14 2.56 -13.53
C ASN A 99 -0.89 3.13 -12.32
N PHE A 100 -0.24 3.18 -11.16
CA PHE A 100 -0.80 3.81 -9.95
C PHE A 100 -0.47 5.31 -9.85
N ASN A 101 0.17 5.91 -10.87
CA ASN A 101 0.48 7.33 -10.84
C ASN A 101 -0.78 8.17 -10.54
N ASN A 102 -0.60 9.21 -9.72
CA ASN A 102 -1.67 10.08 -9.22
C ASN A 102 -2.72 9.39 -8.33
N SER A 103 -2.60 8.10 -8.03
CA SER A 103 -3.55 7.43 -7.13
C SER A 103 -3.33 7.88 -5.69
N LYS A 104 -4.42 8.00 -4.93
CA LYS A 104 -4.40 8.38 -3.51
C LYS A 104 -5.31 7.48 -2.69
N ALA A 105 -4.83 7.07 -1.53
CA ALA A 105 -5.62 6.32 -0.56
C ALA A 105 -5.55 6.96 0.83
N ARG A 106 -6.66 6.99 1.55
CA ARG A 106 -6.69 7.38 2.95
C ARG A 106 -6.29 6.21 3.83
N PHE A 107 -5.27 6.40 4.65
CA PHE A 107 -4.92 5.49 5.73
C PHE A 107 -5.87 5.72 6.92
N VAL A 108 -6.69 4.72 7.20
CA VAL A 108 -7.66 4.74 8.30
C VAL A 108 -7.14 3.80 9.37
N ILE A 109 -6.90 4.36 10.55
CA ILE A 109 -6.51 3.64 11.76
C ILE A 109 -7.27 4.25 12.95
N LYS A 110 -7.51 3.45 13.99
CA LYS A 110 -8.07 3.97 15.24
C LYS A 110 -7.18 5.08 15.78
N SER A 111 -7.77 6.22 16.12
CA SER A 111 -7.04 7.31 16.75
C SER A 111 -6.59 6.86 18.15
N PRO A 112 -5.32 7.08 18.55
CA PRO A 112 -4.89 6.84 19.93
C PRO A 112 -5.68 7.66 20.97
N ARG A 113 -6.35 8.73 20.54
CA ARG A 113 -7.20 9.59 21.40
C ARG A 113 -8.63 9.07 21.51
N ASP A 114 -9.05 8.17 20.63
CA ASP A 114 -10.38 7.56 20.66
C ASP A 114 -10.39 6.42 21.69
N LYS A 115 -11.05 6.67 22.82
CA LYS A 115 -11.19 5.73 23.95
C LYS A 115 -12.44 4.85 23.86
N THR A 116 -13.25 4.97 22.80
CA THR A 116 -14.45 4.15 22.66
C THR A 116 -14.08 2.69 22.39
N ASP A 117 -14.98 1.75 22.72
CA ASP A 117 -14.78 0.31 22.44
C ASP A 117 -15.00 -0.05 20.97
N LYS A 118 -15.17 0.95 20.10
CA LYS A 118 -15.34 0.73 18.67
C LYS A 118 -14.12 0.04 18.07
N ILE A 119 -14.35 -1.09 17.40
CA ILE A 119 -13.34 -1.77 16.59
C ILE A 119 -13.23 -1.05 15.26
N VAL A 120 -12.10 -0.39 15.02
CA VAL A 120 -11.77 0.25 13.74
C VAL A 120 -10.70 -0.60 13.06
N LYS A 121 -11.08 -1.33 12.02
CA LYS A 121 -10.13 -2.10 11.22
C LYS A 121 -9.21 -1.15 10.46
N THR A 122 -7.90 -1.37 10.59
CA THR A 122 -6.90 -0.61 9.84
C THR A 122 -7.07 -0.91 8.35
N ARG A 123 -7.18 0.12 7.53
CA ARG A 123 -7.47 -0.03 6.09
C ARG A 123 -6.95 1.13 5.27
N LEU A 124 -6.79 0.88 3.98
CA LEU A 124 -6.57 1.88 2.94
C LEU A 124 -7.86 2.05 2.15
N HIS A 125 -8.37 3.28 2.08
CA HIS A 125 -9.54 3.61 1.28
C HIS A 125 -9.10 4.47 0.08
N PHE A 126 -9.16 3.92 -1.13
CA PHE A 126 -8.70 4.60 -2.35
C PHE A 126 -9.67 5.74 -2.74
N LEU A 127 -9.22 6.98 -2.57
CA LEU A 127 -9.98 8.19 -2.87
C LEU A 127 -9.97 8.51 -4.37
N GLU A 128 -8.79 8.35 -4.98
CA GLU A 128 -8.49 8.71 -6.36
C GLU A 128 -7.64 7.62 -6.99
N SER A 129 -7.98 7.22 -8.22
CA SER A 129 -7.12 6.38 -9.07
C SER A 129 -7.58 6.49 -10.51
N GLU A 130 -6.63 6.46 -11.44
CA GLU A 130 -6.91 6.30 -12.87
C GLU A 130 -7.32 4.85 -13.21
N ILE A 131 -6.99 3.90 -12.32
CA ILE A 131 -7.46 2.52 -12.40
C ILE A 131 -8.91 2.50 -11.90
N PHE A 132 -9.86 2.37 -12.82
CA PHE A 132 -11.29 2.61 -12.53
C PHE A 132 -11.85 1.77 -11.37
N TRP A 133 -11.41 0.52 -11.24
CA TRP A 133 -11.86 -0.42 -10.20
C TRP A 133 -11.11 -0.26 -8.87
N MET A 134 -10.13 0.63 -8.78
CA MET A 134 -9.47 0.96 -7.51
C MET A 134 -10.17 2.12 -6.79
N LYS A 135 -10.81 3.04 -7.50
CA LYS A 135 -11.48 4.18 -6.86
C LYS A 135 -12.65 3.71 -6.00
N GLY A 136 -12.62 4.05 -4.71
CA GLY A 136 -13.59 3.65 -3.70
C GLY A 136 -13.28 2.31 -3.02
N THR A 137 -12.30 1.56 -3.52
CA THR A 137 -11.92 0.25 -2.98
C THR A 137 -11.24 0.38 -1.63
N GLU A 138 -11.53 -0.56 -0.73
CA GLU A 138 -10.95 -0.64 0.61
C GLU A 138 -10.12 -1.90 0.76
N LEU A 139 -8.85 -1.74 1.13
CA LEU A 139 -7.95 -2.84 1.45
C LEU A 139 -7.67 -2.85 2.95
N PHE A 140 -7.85 -4.00 3.61
CA PHE A 140 -7.67 -4.13 5.06
C PHE A 140 -6.27 -4.61 5.38
N LYS A 141 -5.65 -4.05 6.43
CA LYS A 141 -4.33 -4.49 6.88
C LYS A 141 -4.42 -5.92 7.42
N ILE A 142 -3.47 -6.78 7.03
CA ILE A 142 -3.34 -8.17 7.52
C ILE A 142 -2.58 -8.17 8.85
#